data_AF-A0A9E5NZI2-F1
#
_entry.id   AF-A0A9E5NZI2-F1
#
_cell.length_a   1.000
_cell.length_b   1.000
_cell.length_c   1.000
_cell.angle_alpha   90.00
_cell.angle_beta   90.00
_cell.angle_gamma   90.00
#
_symmetry.space_group_name_H-M   'P 1'
#
loop_
_entity.id
_entity.type
_entity.pdbx_description
1 polymer ?
#
loop_
_entity_poly.entity_id
_entity_poly.type
_entity_poly.pdbx_seq_one_letter_code
_entity_poly.pdbx_strand_id
1 'polypeptide(L)'
;MKRRLSCRKIPWGKAAIFLVLLIFPLISHAEAGFREQVFEKVLPNGLKIILLENHKAPVITFQIWYRVGSRNETHGKTGLSHVLEHM
;
A
#
# COMPACT_ATOMS: atom_id res chain seq x y z
N MET A 1 67.26 -21.83 14.47
CA MET A 1 66.38 -20.67 14.73
C MET A 1 65.10 -20.82 13.88
N LYS A 2 64.06 -21.51 14.37
CA LYS A 2 62.81 -21.77 13.63
C LYS A 2 61.79 -20.66 13.91
N ARG A 3 61.58 -19.72 12.98
CA ARG A 3 60.49 -18.74 13.08
C ARG A 3 59.19 -19.39 12.63
N ARG A 4 58.27 -19.63 13.57
CA ARG A 4 56.88 -20.04 13.28
C ARG A 4 56.13 -18.86 12.67
N LEU A 5 55.69 -18.99 11.41
CA LEU A 5 54.73 -18.08 10.80
C LEU A 5 53.34 -18.44 11.30
N SER A 6 52.76 -17.56 12.12
CA SER A 6 51.39 -17.66 12.63
C SER A 6 50.41 -17.40 11.50
N CYS A 7 49.71 -18.45 11.07
CA CYS A 7 48.66 -18.37 10.05
C CYS A 7 47.44 -17.67 10.66
N ARG A 8 47.23 -16.40 10.31
CA ARG A 8 46.13 -15.57 10.80
C ARG A 8 44.82 -16.09 10.20
N LYS A 9 44.04 -16.84 10.99
CA LYS A 9 42.72 -17.38 10.59
C LYS A 9 41.80 -16.22 10.19
N ILE A 10 41.59 -16.06 8.89
CA ILE A 10 40.61 -15.12 8.34
C ILE A 10 39.22 -15.60 8.83
N PRO A 11 38.39 -14.76 9.46
CA PRO A 11 37.08 -15.18 9.94
C PRO A 11 36.07 -15.09 8.78
N TRP A 12 36.06 -16.11 7.91
CA TRP A 12 35.19 -16.15 6.71
C TRP A 12 33.71 -15.96 7.07
N GLY A 13 33.28 -16.42 8.25
CA GLY A 13 31.92 -16.19 8.75
C GLY A 13 31.58 -14.71 8.97
N LYS A 14 32.53 -13.90 9.44
CA LYS A 14 32.30 -12.45 9.62
C LYS A 14 32.26 -11.71 8.28
N ALA A 15 33.07 -12.15 7.32
CA ALA A 15 33.07 -11.59 5.96
C ALA A 15 31.77 -11.91 5.20
N ALA A 16 31.24 -13.13 5.35
CA ALA A 16 29.97 -13.53 4.74
C ALA A 16 28.78 -12.73 5.30
N ILE A 17 28.73 -12.52 6.62
CA ILE A 17 27.68 -11.70 7.25
C ILE A 17 27.76 -10.24 6.78
N PHE A 18 28.97 -9.69 6.67
CA PHE A 18 29.17 -8.33 6.17
C PHE A 18 28.75 -8.18 4.71
N LEU A 19 29.02 -9.20 3.88
CA LEU A 19 28.62 -9.24 2.47
C LEU A 19 27.09 -9.31 2.32
N VAL A 20 26.42 -10.14 3.12
CA VAL A 20 24.95 -10.26 3.11
C VAL A 20 24.29 -8.95 3.58
N LEU A 21 24.83 -8.30 4.62
CA LEU A 21 24.34 -7.00 5.09
C LEU A 21 24.52 -5.87 4.06
N LEU A 22 25.60 -5.91 3.27
CA LEU A 22 25.84 -4.96 2.19
C LEU A 22 24.90 -5.16 0.99
N ILE A 23 24.45 -6.39 0.73
CA ILE A 23 23.61 -6.73 -0.43
C ILE A 23 22.11 -6.59 -0.10
N PHE A 24 21.70 -6.71 1.16
CA PHE A 24 20.30 -6.61 1.59
C PHE A 24 19.55 -5.33 1.16
N PRO A 25 20.12 -4.12 1.22
CA PRO A 25 19.41 -2.90 0.78
C PRO A 25 19.24 -2.81 -0.75
N LEU A 26 20.01 -3.56 -1.54
CA LEU A 26 19.86 -3.56 -3.01
C LEU A 26 18.61 -4.32 -3.48
N ILE A 27 18.12 -5.27 -2.69
CA ILE A 27 16.98 -6.14 -3.07
C ILE A 27 15.63 -5.52 -2.69
N SER A 28 15.60 -4.55 -1.76
CA SER A 28 14.36 -4.02 -1.16
C SER A 28 13.75 -2.83 -1.92
N HIS A 29 13.63 -2.91 -3.24
CA HIS A 29 12.86 -1.94 -4.04
C HIS A 29 11.59 -2.60 -4.60
N ALA A 30 10.69 -3.00 -3.71
CA ALA A 30 9.32 -3.37 -4.07
C ALA A 30 8.38 -2.26 -3.60
N GLU A 31 8.28 -1.20 -4.39
CA GLU A 31 7.21 -0.20 -4.26
C GLU A 31 5.91 -0.81 -4.80
N ALA A 32 4.92 -1.02 -3.92
CA ALA A 32 3.58 -1.42 -4.30
C ALA A 32 2.85 -0.24 -4.95
N GLY A 33 3.05 -0.06 -6.26
CA GLY A 33 2.64 1.13 -6.99
C GLY A 33 1.17 1.14 -7.43
N PHE A 34 0.29 1.73 -6.62
CA PHE A 34 -0.97 2.34 -7.09
C PHE A 34 -1.07 3.84 -6.75
N ARG A 35 -0.27 4.33 -5.79
CA ARG A 35 -0.42 5.69 -5.24
C ARG A 35 -0.18 6.80 -6.26
N GLU A 36 0.69 6.59 -7.24
CA GLU A 36 0.98 7.60 -8.27
C GLU A 36 -0.10 7.72 -9.37
N GLN A 37 -0.99 6.74 -9.51
CA GLN A 37 -2.00 6.71 -10.59
C GLN A 37 -3.39 7.19 -10.16
N VAL A 38 -3.56 7.61 -8.91
CA VAL A 38 -4.85 8.06 -8.39
C VAL A 38 -4.95 9.58 -8.46
N PHE A 39 -5.88 10.07 -9.28
CA PHE A 39 -6.26 11.47 -9.33
C PHE A 39 -7.35 11.77 -8.29
N GLU A 40 -7.13 12.79 -7.47
CA GLU A 40 -8.09 13.25 -6.46
C GLU A 40 -8.46 14.73 -6.71
N LYS A 41 -9.76 15.03 -6.68
CA LYS A 41 -10.27 16.41 -6.80
C LYS A 41 -11.53 16.61 -5.98
N VAL A 42 -11.62 17.74 -5.27
CA VAL A 42 -12.86 18.18 -4.61
C VAL A 42 -13.51 19.27 -5.46
N LEU A 43 -14.79 19.10 -5.76
CA LEU A 43 -15.59 20.07 -6.50
C LEU A 43 -16.07 21.23 -5.60
N PRO A 44 -16.50 22.37 -6.18
CA PRO A 44 -17.04 23.50 -5.40
C PRO A 44 -18.25 23.16 -4.51
N ASN A 45 -19.03 22.13 -4.86
CA ASN A 45 -20.15 21.63 -4.06
C ASN A 45 -19.73 20.67 -2.94
N GLY A 46 -18.43 20.42 -2.75
CA GLY A 46 -17.89 19.53 -1.73
C GLY A 46 -17.79 18.05 -2.13
N LEU A 47 -18.21 17.65 -3.33
CA LEU A 47 -18.06 16.27 -3.80
C LEU A 47 -16.58 15.94 -4.05
N LYS A 48 -16.08 14.88 -3.40
CA LYS A 48 -14.74 14.33 -3.63
C LYS A 48 -14.77 13.29 -4.74
N ILE A 49 -13.98 13.51 -5.77
CA ILE A 49 -13.75 12.62 -6.91
C ILE A 49 -12.41 11.92 -6.70
N ILE A 50 -12.43 10.59 -6.83
CA ILE A 50 -11.24 9.74 -6.86
C ILE A 50 -11.29 8.98 -8.19
N LEU A 51 -10.28 9.17 -9.03
CA LEU A 51 -10.17 8.55 -10.34
C LEU A 51 -8.88 7.74 -10.41
N LEU A 52 -9.01 6.48 -10.82
CA LEU A 52 -7.88 5.61 -11.15
C LEU A 52 -8.01 5.23 -12.62
N GLU A 53 -7.09 5.72 -13.45
CA GLU A 53 -7.05 5.37 -14.86
C GLU A 53 -6.24 4.08 -15.07
N ASN A 54 -6.82 3.11 -15.78
CA ASN A 54 -6.18 1.82 -16.04
C ASN A 54 -6.57 1.28 -17.41
N HIS A 55 -5.60 1.18 -18.32
CA HIS A 55 -5.81 0.76 -19.71
C HIS A 55 -5.67 -0.75 -19.94
N LYS A 56 -5.66 -1.59 -18.89
CA LYS A 56 -5.54 -3.05 -19.04
C LYS A 56 -6.75 -3.71 -19.71
N ALA A 57 -7.93 -3.11 -19.58
CA ALA A 57 -9.16 -3.58 -20.21
C ALA A 57 -10.09 -2.37 -20.49
N PRO A 58 -10.90 -2.41 -21.57
CA PRO A 58 -11.83 -1.33 -21.91
C PRO A 58 -13.11 -1.40 -21.06
N VAL A 59 -12.97 -1.31 -19.74
CA VAL A 59 -14.06 -1.40 -18.76
C VAL A 59 -13.97 -0.21 -17.81
N ILE A 60 -15.13 0.31 -17.39
CA ILE A 60 -15.24 1.41 -16.43
C ILE A 60 -16.02 0.91 -15.21
N THR A 61 -15.49 1.15 -14.02
CA THR A 61 -16.20 0.96 -12.75
C THR A 61 -16.50 2.33 -12.16
N PHE A 62 -17.77 2.59 -11.88
CA PHE A 62 -18.23 3.84 -11.25
C PHE A 62 -18.91 3.53 -9.93
N GLN A 63 -18.56 4.26 -8.87
CA GLN A 63 -19.11 4.10 -7.53
C GLN A 63 -19.31 5.46 -6.89
N ILE A 64 -20.44 5.64 -6.21
CA ILE A 64 -20.73 6.82 -5.38
C ILE A 64 -20.84 6.35 -3.93
N TRP A 65 -20.13 7.03 -3.04
CA TRP A 65 -20.12 6.70 -1.62
C TRP A 65 -20.76 7.83 -0.84
N TYR A 66 -21.82 7.52 -0.09
CA TYR A 66 -22.44 8.45 0.83
C TYR A 66 -21.95 8.17 2.25
N ARG A 67 -21.56 9.22 2.97
CA ARG A 67 -21.10 9.11 4.37
C ARG A 67 -22.29 9.02 5.34
N VAL A 68 -23.20 8.09 5.10
CA VAL A 68 -24.41 7.84 5.90
C VAL A 68 -24.75 6.34 5.85
N GLY A 69 -25.39 5.82 6.90
CA GLY A 69 -25.89 4.45 6.94
C GLY A 69 -26.77 4.20 8.16
N SER A 70 -27.02 2.94 8.51
CA SER A 70 -27.89 2.56 9.62
C SER A 70 -27.51 3.21 10.97
N ARG A 71 -26.22 3.46 11.20
CA ARG A 71 -25.71 4.17 12.39
C ARG A 71 -26.28 5.58 12.55
N ASN A 72 -26.72 6.21 11.46
CA ASN A 72 -27.25 7.57 11.45
C ASN A 72 -28.77 7.62 11.65
N GLU A 73 -29.43 6.48 11.84
CA GLU A 73 -30.88 6.41 11.97
C GLU A 73 -31.37 6.75 13.38
N THR A 74 -32.58 7.29 13.47
CA THR A 74 -33.23 7.57 14.74
C THR A 74 -33.91 6.30 15.26
N HIS A 75 -33.94 6.12 16.58
CA HIS A 75 -34.72 5.03 17.19
C HIS A 75 -36.19 5.09 16.76
N GLY A 76 -36.75 3.93 16.44
CA GLY A 76 -38.10 3.81 15.87
C GLY A 76 -38.21 4.14 14.38
N LYS A 77 -37.12 4.53 13.72
CA LYS A 77 -37.03 4.78 12.27
C LYS A 77 -35.85 4.03 11.64
N THR A 78 -35.68 2.77 12.03
CA THR A 78 -34.58 1.93 11.55
C THR A 78 -34.87 1.35 10.17
N GLY A 79 -33.84 1.14 9.35
CA GLY A 79 -33.92 0.55 8.01
C GLY A 79 -34.15 1.55 6.88
N LEU A 80 -34.25 2.85 7.17
CA LEU A 80 -34.45 3.89 6.15
C LEU A 80 -33.27 3.99 5.18
N SER A 81 -32.05 3.88 5.67
CA SER A 81 -30.83 3.89 4.84
C SER A 81 -30.83 2.73 3.84
N HIS A 82 -31.25 1.55 4.28
CA HIS A 82 -31.35 0.36 3.44
C HIS A 82 -32.51 0.44 2.44
N VAL A 83 -33.66 0.97 2.86
CA VAL A 83 -34.77 1.23 1.92
C VAL A 83 -34.33 2.22 0.84
N LEU A 84 -33.61 3.28 1.19
CA LEU A 84 -33.10 4.24 0.22
C LEU A 84 -32.10 3.61 -0.76
N GLU A 85 -31.27 2.67 -0.30
CA GLU A 85 -30.39 1.89 -1.19
C GLU A 85 -31.18 1.01 -2.19
N HIS A 86 -32.35 0.51 -1.78
CA HIS A 86 -33.18 -0.37 -2.61
C HIS A 86 -34.11 0.34 -3.60
N MET A 87 -34.44 1.62 -3.36
CA MET A 87 -35.35 2.40 -4.21
C MET A 87 -34.60 3.05 -5.37
#